data_AF-A0A4U5UUV7-F1
#
_entry.id   AF-A0A4U5UUV7-F1
#
_cell.length_a   1.000
_cell.length_b   1.000
_cell.length_c   1.000
_cell.angle_alpha   90.00
_cell.angle_beta   90.00
_cell.angle_gamma   90.00
#
_symmetry.space_group_name_H-M   'P 1'
#
loop_
_entity.id
_entity.type
_entity.pdbx_description
1 polymer ?
#
loop_
_entity_poly.entity_id
_entity_poly.type
_entity_poly.pdbx_seq_one_letter_code
_entity_poly.pdbx_strand_id
1 'polypeptide(L)'
;MCHDLALGQMVSKYHQVRRLMPWIKAREFCQRHYIDLAVLSTEEQYFTLLNSTAASRFSFWLGLQRQSTLKSWMWVTGQELSYDHWYKRNYEEGNCASLESIFKKDEKLLARYCDELHMFVCHGPVSPQPVMIDSVGSGHVTLSWNVSAFMQTIPHSYNVTTCTNTCETLFYPYTDGSVFMNISISNLTSATEYFMEISAFVVRPDSFTGGNTTLQSYPTALHVQTVDSGVQSKVINVVLKSLKFTSLVPSLLVFCCILKKHKSPFLCHGSEIIGGKEVTNHSLPYMALLQGAKGGCGGILIDPSWVLTAAHCAHIERVYLGVHSIRNRKEESCQDIKVKNFPHPCFDREDKLNDLMLLKLETPAKITKTVKPLRLGNTVKEPAAKTKCLVAGWGKTDKSAKSRSDVLMSATVTVIDRVKCNKYYNFNPVITKSMICAGSDGKKKTDTCQGDSGGPLVCNGVLVGVTSFGKGCGDVKFPGVYSFLSEKQLIWIKKTMNAPKIQ
;
A
#
# COMPACT_ATOMS: atom_id res chain seq x y z
N MET A 1 2.50 -3.39 -1.76
CA MET A 1 1.91 -4.18 -0.67
C MET A 1 3.06 -4.46 0.30
N CYS A 2 3.08 -3.84 1.47
CA CYS A 2 4.05 -4.20 2.52
C CYS A 2 3.30 -5.11 3.49
N HIS A 3 3.56 -6.42 3.41
CA HIS A 3 3.41 -7.32 4.53
C HIS A 3 4.72 -7.29 5.32
N ASP A 4 4.61 -7.45 6.64
CA ASP A 4 5.69 -7.39 7.62
C ASP A 4 6.99 -8.04 7.16
N LEU A 5 8.06 -7.25 7.03
CA LEU A 5 9.44 -7.73 7.07
C LEU A 5 10.33 -6.67 7.72
N ALA A 6 11.39 -7.15 8.35
CA ALA A 6 12.45 -6.33 8.94
C ALA A 6 12.94 -5.25 7.96
N LEU A 7 13.38 -4.12 8.50
CA LEU A 7 14.00 -3.01 7.75
C LEU A 7 14.95 -3.56 6.66
N GLY A 8 14.56 -3.46 5.39
CA GLY A 8 15.41 -3.77 4.23
C GLY A 8 15.07 -5.00 3.39
N GLN A 9 14.03 -5.78 3.71
CA GLN A 9 13.64 -6.96 2.90
C GLN A 9 12.33 -6.74 2.11
N MET A 10 12.35 -6.97 0.79
CA MET A 10 11.15 -6.96 -0.06
C MET A 10 10.81 -8.38 -0.56
N VAL A 11 9.56 -8.83 -0.36
CA VAL A 11 9.11 -10.22 -0.67
C VAL A 11 8.08 -10.33 -1.81
N SER A 12 7.89 -9.29 -2.61
CA SER A 12 6.99 -9.39 -3.76
C SER A 12 7.64 -10.12 -4.94
N LYS A 13 6.93 -11.07 -5.56
CA LYS A 13 7.40 -11.73 -6.80
C LYS A 13 7.44 -10.76 -7.99
N TYR A 14 6.50 -9.83 -8.08
CA TYR A 14 6.37 -8.86 -9.17
C TYR A 14 6.30 -7.44 -8.62
N HIS A 15 7.12 -6.55 -9.18
CA HIS A 15 7.25 -5.16 -8.77
C HIS A 15 6.82 -4.23 -9.90
N GLN A 16 5.72 -3.50 -9.70
CA GLN A 16 5.25 -2.51 -10.66
C GLN A 16 6.08 -1.23 -10.53
N VAL A 17 6.76 -0.84 -11.60
CA VAL A 17 7.51 0.41 -11.68
C VAL A 17 6.70 1.42 -12.46
N ARG A 18 6.30 2.50 -11.79
CA ARG A 18 5.46 3.57 -12.36
C ARG A 18 6.26 4.64 -13.11
N ARG A 19 7.28 4.23 -13.86
CA ARG A 19 8.07 5.11 -14.74
C ARG A 19 7.82 4.71 -16.18
N LEU A 20 7.62 5.69 -17.04
CA LEU A 20 7.42 5.46 -18.47
C LEU A 20 8.77 5.35 -19.16
N MET A 21 9.04 4.20 -19.77
CA MET A 21 10.31 3.93 -20.45
C MET A 21 10.10 3.07 -21.71
N PRO A 22 10.98 3.21 -22.73
CA PRO A 22 11.13 2.19 -23.77
C PRO A 22 11.47 0.84 -23.16
N TRP A 23 11.10 -0.25 -23.84
CA TRP A 23 11.27 -1.61 -23.31
C TRP A 23 12.71 -1.94 -22.93
N ILE A 24 13.69 -1.54 -23.76
CA ILE A 24 15.12 -1.76 -23.49
C ILE A 24 15.56 -1.04 -22.21
N LYS A 25 15.13 0.21 -22.01
CA LYS A 25 15.47 0.99 -20.82
C LYS A 25 14.76 0.48 -19.56
N ALA A 26 13.53 0.01 -19.71
CA ALA A 26 12.81 -0.69 -18.65
C ALA A 26 13.55 -1.97 -18.22
N ARG A 27 14.08 -2.72 -19.19
CA ARG A 27 14.89 -3.92 -18.96
C ARG A 27 16.17 -3.62 -18.20
N GLU A 28 16.97 -2.67 -18.70
CA GLU A 28 18.20 -2.20 -18.03
C GLU A 28 17.92 -1.78 -16.58
N PHE A 29 16.80 -1.08 -16.35
CA PHE A 29 16.39 -0.68 -15.01
C PHE A 29 16.09 -1.89 -14.12
N CYS A 30 15.29 -2.85 -14.60
CA CYS A 30 14.96 -4.04 -13.83
C CYS A 30 16.20 -4.91 -13.54
N GLN A 31 17.13 -5.03 -14.47
CA GLN A 31 18.39 -5.76 -14.24
C GLN A 31 19.28 -5.09 -13.19
N ARG A 32 19.26 -3.76 -13.13
CA ARG A 32 20.04 -2.99 -12.17
C ARG A 32 19.46 -3.03 -10.75
N HIS A 33 18.14 -2.97 -10.62
CA HIS A 33 17.47 -2.79 -9.33
C HIS A 33 16.70 -4.02 -8.84
N TYR A 34 16.47 -5.01 -9.70
CA TYR A 34 15.75 -6.25 -9.46
C TYR A 34 16.49 -7.43 -10.12
N ILE A 35 15.77 -8.38 -10.73
CA ILE A 35 16.33 -9.47 -11.51
C ILE A 35 16.31 -9.13 -13.01
N ASP A 36 15.12 -8.99 -13.59
CA ASP A 36 14.88 -8.53 -14.97
C ASP A 36 13.39 -8.14 -15.10
N LEU A 37 12.93 -7.78 -16.30
CA LEU A 37 11.50 -7.63 -16.59
C LEU A 37 10.71 -8.90 -16.28
N ALA A 38 9.44 -8.71 -15.91
CA ALA A 38 8.56 -9.79 -15.48
C ALA A 38 8.41 -10.88 -16.55
N VAL A 39 8.80 -12.08 -16.16
CA VAL A 39 8.56 -13.32 -16.90
C VAL A 39 7.37 -14.02 -16.25
N LEU A 40 6.42 -14.43 -17.07
CA LEU A 40 5.25 -15.17 -16.62
C LEU A 40 5.40 -16.61 -17.13
N SER A 41 5.39 -17.57 -16.21
CA SER A 41 5.56 -19.01 -16.50
C SER A 41 4.23 -19.78 -16.53
N THR A 42 3.13 -19.18 -16.08
CA THR A 42 1.78 -19.75 -16.19
C THR A 42 0.73 -18.70 -16.57
N GLU A 43 -0.39 -19.13 -17.15
CA GLU A 43 -1.54 -18.25 -17.43
C GLU A 43 -2.16 -17.67 -16.14
N GLU A 44 -2.12 -18.41 -15.03
CA GLU A 44 -2.58 -17.90 -13.72
C GLU A 44 -1.76 -16.68 -13.27
N GLN A 45 -0.45 -16.69 -13.50
CA GLN A 45 0.41 -15.54 -13.20
C GLN A 45 0.05 -14.34 -14.07
N TYR A 46 -0.33 -14.57 -15.33
CA TYR A 46 -0.84 -13.53 -16.21
C TYR A 46 -2.11 -12.89 -15.66
N PHE A 47 -3.14 -13.67 -15.33
CA PHE A 47 -4.39 -13.12 -14.79
C PHE A 47 -4.21 -12.47 -13.42
N THR A 48 -3.33 -13.00 -12.58
CA THR A 48 -2.98 -12.39 -11.30
C THR A 48 -2.35 -11.02 -11.50
N LEU A 49 -1.39 -10.92 -12.42
CA LEU A 49 -0.73 -9.66 -12.73
C LEU A 49 -1.69 -8.68 -13.41
N LEU A 50 -2.50 -9.15 -14.36
CA LEU A 50 -3.55 -8.38 -15.03
C LEU A 50 -4.54 -7.80 -14.02
N ASN A 51 -5.04 -8.59 -13.07
CA ASN A 51 -5.94 -8.08 -12.02
C ASN A 51 -5.26 -7.05 -11.11
N SER A 52 -3.97 -7.25 -10.81
CA SER A 52 -3.20 -6.29 -10.01
C SER A 52 -2.95 -4.96 -10.74
N THR A 53 -2.93 -4.97 -12.07
CA THR A 53 -2.75 -3.80 -12.93
C THR A 53 -4.08 -3.26 -13.49
N ALA A 54 -5.17 -4.03 -13.40
CA ALA A 54 -6.50 -3.72 -13.97
C ALA A 54 -7.08 -2.40 -13.43
N ALA A 55 -6.76 -2.05 -12.19
CA ALA A 55 -7.20 -0.82 -11.57
C ALA A 55 -6.53 0.44 -12.15
N SER A 56 -5.43 0.28 -12.88
CA SER A 56 -4.57 1.39 -13.27
C SER A 56 -4.98 2.04 -14.61
N ARG A 57 -5.73 1.38 -15.49
CA ARG A 57 -5.98 1.84 -16.88
C ARG A 57 -4.68 2.23 -17.61
N PHE A 58 -3.57 1.57 -17.30
CA PHE A 58 -2.32 1.78 -17.98
C PHE A 58 -1.79 0.46 -18.54
N SER A 59 -0.80 0.59 -19.41
CA SER A 59 -0.10 -0.49 -20.09
C SER A 59 1.28 -0.70 -19.43
N PHE A 60 1.68 -1.96 -19.30
CA PHE A 60 2.92 -2.35 -18.63
C PHE A 60 3.78 -3.25 -19.49
N TRP A 61 5.07 -2.94 -19.67
CA TRP A 61 6.02 -3.85 -20.27
C TRP A 61 6.21 -5.11 -19.42
N LEU A 62 6.19 -6.24 -20.12
CA LEU A 62 6.66 -7.54 -19.63
C LEU A 62 7.97 -7.90 -20.34
N GLY A 63 8.70 -8.87 -19.80
CA GLY A 63 9.97 -9.33 -20.36
C GLY A 63 9.78 -10.23 -21.58
N LEU A 64 8.92 -9.86 -22.51
CA LEU A 64 8.59 -10.64 -23.70
C LEU A 64 8.77 -9.77 -24.95
N GLN A 65 9.59 -10.26 -25.89
CA GLN A 65 9.95 -9.57 -27.13
C GLN A 65 9.87 -10.53 -28.30
N ARG A 66 9.51 -10.02 -29.48
CA ARG A 66 9.55 -10.81 -30.71
C ARG A 66 10.95 -10.78 -31.33
N GLN A 67 11.54 -11.95 -31.52
CA GLN A 67 12.83 -12.08 -32.21
C GLN A 67 12.65 -12.02 -33.72
N SER A 68 13.50 -11.24 -34.40
CA SER A 68 13.49 -11.09 -35.85
C SER A 68 13.89 -12.37 -36.59
N THR A 69 14.81 -13.15 -36.02
CA THR A 69 15.37 -14.35 -36.66
C THR A 69 14.45 -15.57 -36.60
N LEU A 70 13.78 -15.79 -35.47
CA LEU A 70 12.94 -16.98 -35.23
C LEU A 70 11.45 -16.72 -35.47
N LYS A 71 11.06 -15.47 -35.74
CA LYS A 71 9.67 -14.98 -35.84
C LYS A 71 8.77 -15.33 -34.63
N SER A 72 9.37 -15.83 -33.55
CA SER A 72 8.71 -16.26 -32.32
C SER A 72 8.81 -15.19 -31.21
N TRP A 73 7.91 -15.32 -30.24
CA TRP A 73 7.93 -14.51 -29.02
C TRP A 73 8.82 -15.18 -27.98
N MET A 74 9.83 -14.46 -27.51
CA MET A 74 10.83 -14.96 -26.58
C MET A 74 10.81 -14.14 -25.30
N TRP A 75 10.78 -14.82 -24.17
CA TRP A 75 11.00 -14.20 -22.86
C TRP A 75 12.45 -13.75 -22.73
N VAL A 76 12.72 -12.81 -21.83
CA VAL A 76 14.07 -12.36 -21.48
C VAL A 76 14.97 -13.49 -20.96
N THR A 77 14.39 -14.63 -20.58
CA THR A 77 15.07 -15.90 -20.25
C THR A 77 15.59 -16.67 -21.45
N GLY A 78 15.17 -16.33 -22.67
CA GLY A 78 15.43 -17.12 -23.87
C GLY A 78 14.47 -18.29 -24.07
N GLN A 79 13.37 -18.37 -23.31
CA GLN A 79 12.31 -19.37 -23.53
C GLN A 79 11.24 -18.82 -24.49
N GLU A 80 10.75 -19.68 -25.39
CA GLU A 80 9.65 -19.33 -26.30
C GLU A 80 8.30 -19.28 -25.56
N LEU A 81 7.43 -18.37 -25.99
CA LEU A 81 6.07 -18.28 -25.49
C LEU A 81 5.23 -19.49 -25.95
N SER A 82 4.81 -20.34 -25.03
CA SER A 82 4.11 -21.59 -25.33
C SER A 82 2.60 -21.60 -25.02
N TYR A 83 1.98 -20.45 -24.75
CA TYR A 83 0.59 -20.40 -24.29
C TYR A 83 -0.44 -20.38 -25.42
N ASP A 84 -1.57 -21.07 -25.21
CA ASP A 84 -2.62 -21.21 -26.22
C ASP A 84 -3.56 -20.00 -26.31
N HIS A 85 -3.84 -19.32 -25.19
CA HIS A 85 -4.81 -18.21 -25.09
C HIS A 85 -4.21 -16.81 -25.30
N TRP A 86 -3.22 -16.69 -26.18
CA TRP A 86 -2.51 -15.41 -26.41
C TRP A 86 -2.85 -14.81 -27.76
N TYR A 87 -2.73 -13.49 -27.92
CA TYR A 87 -3.09 -12.82 -29.17
C TYR A 87 -2.08 -13.15 -30.28
N LYS A 88 -2.42 -14.15 -31.11
CA LYS A 88 -1.58 -14.66 -32.20
C LYS A 88 -1.51 -13.73 -33.43
N ARG A 89 -2.19 -12.57 -33.45
CA ARG A 89 -2.26 -11.66 -34.62
C ARG A 89 -1.38 -10.41 -34.49
N ASN A 90 -0.07 -10.59 -34.33
CA ASN A 90 0.87 -9.50 -34.52
C ASN A 90 2.00 -10.02 -35.40
N TYR A 91 2.11 -9.53 -36.64
CA TYR A 91 3.04 -10.03 -37.67
C TYR A 91 4.25 -9.13 -37.91
N GLU A 92 4.33 -8.01 -37.20
CA GLU A 92 5.44 -7.06 -37.32
C GLU A 92 6.61 -7.46 -36.40
N GLU A 93 7.81 -7.41 -36.97
CA GLU A 93 9.10 -7.70 -36.32
C GLU A 93 9.50 -6.56 -35.37
N GLY A 94 10.32 -6.86 -34.35
CA GLY A 94 10.86 -5.82 -33.45
C GLY A 94 9.86 -5.27 -32.42
N ASN A 95 8.73 -5.95 -32.20
CA ASN A 95 7.74 -5.57 -31.20
C ASN A 95 8.01 -6.17 -29.82
N CYS A 96 7.57 -5.46 -28.80
CA CYS A 96 7.63 -5.83 -27.38
C CYS A 96 6.22 -6.03 -26.82
N ALA A 97 6.09 -6.86 -25.78
CA ALA A 97 4.79 -7.20 -25.23
C ALA A 97 4.41 -6.27 -24.07
N SER A 98 3.28 -5.59 -24.22
CA SER A 98 2.66 -4.77 -23.18
C SER A 98 1.37 -5.42 -22.65
N LEU A 99 1.25 -5.46 -21.33
CA LEU A 99 0.05 -5.86 -20.61
C LEU A 99 -0.89 -4.66 -20.51
N GLU A 100 -2.04 -4.70 -21.15
CA GLU A 100 -2.99 -3.58 -21.15
C GLU A 100 -4.27 -3.89 -20.40
N SER A 101 -4.55 -3.07 -19.38
CA SER A 101 -5.77 -3.19 -18.57
C SER A 101 -7.04 -2.60 -19.22
N ILE A 102 -6.90 -1.80 -20.29
CA ILE A 102 -7.99 -0.96 -20.83
C ILE A 102 -8.87 -1.70 -21.84
N PHE A 103 -8.33 -2.67 -22.58
CA PHE A 103 -9.05 -3.35 -23.66
C PHE A 103 -9.87 -4.54 -23.13
N LYS A 104 -10.89 -4.17 -22.35
CA LYS A 104 -11.82 -5.00 -21.57
C LYS A 104 -12.57 -6.10 -22.33
N LYS A 105 -12.47 -6.17 -23.66
CA LYS A 105 -13.26 -7.13 -24.44
C LYS A 105 -12.56 -8.49 -24.59
N ASP A 106 -11.24 -8.50 -24.52
CA ASP A 106 -10.44 -9.64 -24.97
C ASP A 106 -9.31 -10.06 -24.00
N GLU A 107 -8.90 -9.22 -23.04
CA GLU A 107 -7.88 -9.53 -22.01
C GLU A 107 -6.55 -10.07 -22.56
N LYS A 108 -5.91 -9.40 -23.54
CA LYS A 108 -4.76 -9.96 -24.25
C LYS A 108 -3.46 -9.14 -24.12
N LEU A 109 -2.35 -9.86 -23.92
CA LEU A 109 -1.16 -9.83 -24.79
C LEU A 109 -1.08 -8.82 -25.95
N LEU A 110 -0.61 -7.58 -25.83
CA LEU A 110 -0.45 -6.71 -27.02
C LEU A 110 1.00 -6.53 -27.44
N ALA A 111 1.25 -6.66 -28.74
CA ALA A 111 2.50 -6.21 -29.36
C ALA A 111 2.44 -4.69 -29.54
N ARG A 112 3.51 -4.04 -29.12
CA ARG A 112 3.73 -2.61 -29.23
C ARG A 112 5.15 -2.37 -29.74
N TYR A 113 5.39 -1.22 -30.34
CA TYR A 113 6.76 -0.89 -30.73
C TYR A 113 7.62 -0.73 -29.48
N CYS A 114 8.81 -1.31 -29.45
CA CYS A 114 9.64 -1.36 -28.24
C CYS A 114 10.11 0.03 -27.75
N ASP A 115 10.02 1.05 -28.59
CA ASP A 115 10.32 2.46 -28.29
C ASP A 115 9.14 3.20 -27.65
N GLU A 116 7.93 2.63 -27.66
CA GLU A 116 6.78 3.18 -26.95
C GLU A 116 7.04 3.28 -25.44
N LEU A 117 6.39 4.26 -24.81
CA LEU A 117 6.57 4.55 -23.41
C LEU A 117 5.48 3.87 -22.57
N HIS A 118 5.87 2.83 -21.85
CA HIS A 118 4.98 2.13 -20.93
C HIS A 118 5.57 2.11 -19.52
N MET A 119 4.69 1.94 -18.53
CA MET A 119 5.14 1.46 -17.22
C MET A 119 5.66 0.04 -17.38
N PHE A 120 6.27 -0.54 -16.35
CA PHE A 120 6.83 -1.88 -16.51
C PHE A 120 6.82 -2.65 -15.21
N VAL A 121 6.86 -3.97 -15.32
CA VAL A 121 6.88 -4.86 -14.16
C VAL A 121 8.25 -5.53 -14.12
N CYS A 122 8.97 -5.36 -13.01
CA CYS A 122 10.19 -6.10 -12.72
C CYS A 122 9.87 -7.38 -11.93
N HIS A 123 10.65 -8.43 -12.15
CA HIS A 123 10.56 -9.67 -11.39
C HIS A 123 11.56 -9.64 -10.22
N GLY A 124 11.11 -10.06 -9.03
CA GLY A 124 11.98 -10.31 -7.87
C GLY A 124 12.66 -11.68 -7.93
N PRO A 125 13.48 -12.07 -6.93
CA PRO A 125 14.05 -13.42 -6.88
C PRO A 125 12.96 -14.50 -6.80
N VAL A 126 13.29 -15.71 -7.23
CA VAL A 126 12.37 -16.87 -7.24
C VAL A 126 12.94 -17.97 -6.35
N SER A 127 12.17 -18.38 -5.34
CA SER A 127 12.51 -19.53 -4.50
C SER A 127 12.48 -20.84 -5.29
N PRO A 128 13.25 -21.85 -4.87
CA PRO A 128 13.29 -23.13 -5.55
C PRO A 128 11.98 -23.88 -5.37
N GLN A 129 11.40 -24.39 -6.45
CA GLN A 129 10.22 -25.25 -6.41
C GLN A 129 10.25 -26.28 -7.56
N PRO A 130 10.15 -27.59 -7.27
CA PRO A 130 10.21 -28.24 -5.95
C PRO A 130 11.65 -28.31 -5.39
N VAL A 131 11.77 -28.45 -4.06
CA VAL A 131 13.02 -28.84 -3.38
C VAL A 131 12.95 -30.32 -3.07
N MET A 132 13.99 -31.06 -3.42
CA MET A 132 14.13 -32.49 -3.19
C MET A 132 15.00 -32.76 -1.97
N ILE A 133 14.63 -33.78 -1.20
CA ILE A 133 15.46 -34.33 -0.12
C ILE A 133 16.18 -35.53 -0.70
N ASP A 134 17.49 -35.40 -0.94
CA ASP A 134 18.29 -36.45 -1.55
C ASP A 134 18.70 -37.52 -0.54
N SER A 135 19.05 -37.08 0.68
CA SER A 135 19.41 -37.98 1.78
C SER A 135 19.13 -37.36 3.14
N VAL A 136 18.80 -38.21 4.10
CA VAL A 136 18.61 -37.85 5.51
C VAL A 136 19.43 -38.79 6.35
N GLY A 137 20.40 -38.25 7.09
CA GLY A 137 21.22 -38.97 8.05
C GLY A 137 20.82 -38.67 9.49
N SER A 138 21.62 -39.18 10.44
CA SER A 138 21.43 -38.92 11.87
C SER A 138 21.85 -37.51 12.29
N GLY A 139 22.67 -36.81 11.51
CA GLY A 139 23.09 -35.44 11.80
C GLY A 139 23.30 -34.55 10.58
N HIS A 140 22.78 -34.97 9.43
CA HIS A 140 22.84 -34.18 8.21
C HIS A 140 21.63 -34.43 7.31
N VAL A 141 21.32 -33.46 6.46
CA VAL A 141 20.30 -33.55 5.40
C VAL A 141 20.89 -32.98 4.13
N THR A 142 20.75 -33.69 3.01
CA THR A 142 21.16 -33.22 1.69
C THR A 142 19.93 -32.83 0.90
N LEU A 143 19.93 -31.61 0.37
CA LEU A 143 18.83 -31.03 -0.39
C LEU A 143 19.31 -30.61 -1.76
N SER A 144 18.44 -30.77 -2.76
CA SER A 144 18.70 -30.28 -4.10
C SER A 144 17.48 -29.70 -4.80
N TRP A 145 17.73 -28.85 -5.79
CA TRP A 145 16.68 -28.29 -6.63
C TRP A 145 17.22 -27.82 -7.97
N ASN A 146 16.30 -27.72 -8.93
CA ASN A 146 16.59 -27.05 -10.20
C ASN A 146 16.52 -25.53 -10.02
N VAL A 147 17.60 -24.84 -10.39
CA VAL A 147 17.62 -23.38 -10.45
C VAL A 147 16.83 -22.97 -11.69
N SER A 148 15.87 -22.05 -11.55
CA SER A 148 15.08 -21.63 -12.71
C SER A 148 15.95 -20.94 -13.76
N ALA A 149 15.64 -21.12 -15.06
CA ALA A 149 16.37 -20.45 -16.14
C ALA A 149 16.47 -18.93 -15.95
N PHE A 150 15.48 -18.32 -15.28
CA PHE A 150 15.50 -16.91 -14.89
C PHE A 150 16.61 -16.60 -13.87
N MET A 151 16.71 -17.39 -12.81
CA MET A 151 17.70 -17.20 -11.76
C MET A 151 19.12 -17.61 -12.18
N GLN A 152 19.28 -18.52 -13.15
CA GLN A 152 20.58 -18.92 -13.69
C GLN A 152 21.33 -17.76 -14.36
N THR A 153 20.61 -16.75 -14.84
CA THR A 153 21.20 -15.59 -15.55
C THR A 153 21.93 -14.59 -14.65
N ILE A 154 21.83 -14.75 -13.32
CA ILE A 154 22.37 -13.79 -12.36
C ILE A 154 22.98 -14.45 -11.12
N PRO A 155 24.06 -13.88 -10.57
CA PRO A 155 24.54 -14.26 -9.24
C PRO A 155 23.48 -13.94 -8.17
N HIS A 156 23.23 -14.90 -7.29
CA HIS A 156 22.28 -14.79 -6.19
C HIS A 156 22.67 -15.75 -5.06
N SER A 157 21.92 -15.73 -3.96
CA SER A 157 22.16 -16.62 -2.83
C SER A 157 20.85 -17.20 -2.30
N TYR A 158 20.94 -18.31 -1.59
CA TYR A 158 19.82 -18.93 -0.90
C TYR A 158 20.01 -18.84 0.61
N ASN A 159 19.00 -18.30 1.29
CA ASN A 159 18.85 -18.40 2.74
C ASN A 159 18.17 -19.72 3.05
N VAL A 160 18.82 -20.53 3.87
CA VAL A 160 18.28 -21.80 4.37
C VAL A 160 18.13 -21.67 5.87
N THR A 161 16.91 -21.49 6.33
CA THR A 161 16.58 -21.41 7.75
C THR A 161 16.11 -22.77 8.22
N THR A 162 16.81 -23.34 9.19
CA THR A 162 16.45 -24.61 9.84
C THR A 162 15.95 -24.33 11.25
N CYS A 163 14.73 -24.78 11.55
CA CYS A 163 14.05 -24.52 12.82
C CYS A 163 13.70 -25.82 13.55
N THR A 164 13.97 -25.82 14.85
CA THR A 164 13.37 -26.73 15.85
C THR A 164 12.64 -25.86 16.88
N ASN A 165 13.08 -25.87 18.15
CA ASN A 165 12.73 -24.88 19.17
C ASN A 165 13.51 -23.56 18.99
N THR A 166 14.60 -23.60 18.22
CA THR A 166 15.40 -22.44 17.82
C THR A 166 15.64 -22.51 16.31
N CYS A 167 15.85 -21.37 15.68
CA CYS A 167 16.09 -21.27 14.24
C CYS A 167 17.49 -20.77 13.96
N GLU A 168 18.16 -21.39 12.99
CA GLU A 168 19.45 -20.98 12.46
C GLU A 168 19.33 -20.76 10.95
N THR A 169 19.96 -19.71 10.42
CA THR A 169 19.94 -19.40 8.99
C THR A 169 21.35 -19.46 8.42
N LEU A 170 21.52 -20.28 7.38
CA LEU A 170 22.76 -20.41 6.61
C LEU A 170 22.60 -19.84 5.20
N PHE A 171 23.69 -19.34 4.63
CA PHE A 171 23.73 -18.67 3.33
C PHE A 171 24.51 -19.50 2.32
N TYR A 172 23.87 -19.81 1.19
CA TYR A 172 24.48 -20.58 0.11
C TYR A 172 24.54 -19.74 -1.17
N PRO A 173 25.72 -19.24 -1.57
CA PRO A 173 25.87 -18.45 -2.78
C PRO A 173 25.77 -19.34 -4.03
N TYR A 174 25.16 -18.79 -5.07
CA TYR A 174 25.08 -19.38 -6.41
C TYR A 174 25.78 -18.45 -7.40
N THR A 175 26.82 -18.97 -8.06
CA THR A 175 27.70 -18.18 -8.94
C THR A 175 28.14 -18.90 -10.21
N ASP A 176 27.84 -20.19 -10.35
CA ASP A 176 28.41 -21.07 -11.38
C ASP A 176 27.51 -21.23 -12.64
N GLY A 177 26.28 -20.71 -12.61
CA GLY A 177 25.33 -20.85 -13.71
C GLY A 177 24.80 -22.28 -13.89
N SER A 178 25.04 -23.18 -12.91
CA SER A 178 24.54 -24.55 -12.94
C SER A 178 23.02 -24.61 -12.95
N VAL A 179 22.45 -25.54 -13.72
CA VAL A 179 21.00 -25.78 -13.74
C VAL A 179 20.51 -26.38 -12.40
N PHE A 180 21.44 -26.90 -11.60
CA PHE A 180 21.15 -27.65 -10.38
C PHE A 180 21.95 -27.12 -9.19
N MET A 181 21.28 -26.96 -8.05
CA MET A 181 21.91 -26.61 -6.79
C MET A 181 21.79 -27.80 -5.83
N ASN A 182 22.89 -28.11 -5.14
CA ASN A 182 22.94 -29.16 -4.13
C ASN A 182 23.63 -28.60 -2.89
N ILE A 183 23.00 -28.78 -1.72
CA ILE A 183 23.54 -28.36 -0.42
C ILE A 183 23.44 -29.49 0.59
N SER A 184 24.41 -29.54 1.50
CA SER A 184 24.39 -30.44 2.65
C SER A 184 24.37 -29.62 3.93
N ILE A 185 23.35 -29.83 4.75
CA ILE A 185 23.18 -29.19 6.05
C ILE A 185 23.66 -30.18 7.10
N SER A 186 24.70 -29.83 7.85
CA SER A 186 25.31 -30.65 8.90
C SER A 186 24.98 -30.12 10.31
N ASN A 187 25.46 -30.80 11.35
CA ASN A 187 25.28 -30.46 12.77
C ASN A 187 23.81 -30.49 13.24
N LEU A 188 22.99 -31.34 12.60
CA LEU A 188 21.63 -31.58 13.05
C LEU A 188 21.61 -32.62 14.18
N THR A 189 20.62 -32.52 15.06
CA THR A 189 20.36 -33.50 16.12
C THR A 189 19.65 -34.71 15.54
N SER A 190 20.00 -35.92 15.97
CA SER A 190 19.37 -37.17 15.55
C SER A 190 17.94 -37.31 16.06
N ALA A 191 17.11 -38.10 15.36
CA ALA A 191 15.71 -38.35 15.70
C ALA A 191 14.88 -37.08 15.96
N THR A 192 15.27 -35.96 15.33
CA THR A 192 14.69 -34.63 15.58
C THR A 192 13.97 -34.14 14.33
N GLU A 193 12.81 -33.54 14.57
CA GLU A 193 11.96 -32.95 13.55
C GLU A 193 12.38 -31.50 13.27
N TYR A 194 12.65 -31.20 12.00
CA TYR A 194 13.10 -29.90 11.53
C TYR A 194 12.11 -29.31 10.52
N PHE A 195 11.77 -28.05 10.73
CA PHE A 195 11.10 -27.21 9.74
C PHE A 195 12.16 -26.39 9.01
N MET A 196 12.26 -26.54 7.69
CA MET A 196 13.26 -25.84 6.89
C MET A 196 12.61 -24.91 5.88
N GLU A 197 13.10 -23.67 5.79
CA GLU A 197 12.64 -22.66 4.85
C GLU A 197 13.79 -22.22 3.95
N ILE A 198 13.57 -22.30 2.63
CA ILE A 198 14.57 -21.94 1.63
C ILE A 198 14.07 -20.77 0.80
N SER A 199 14.78 -19.65 0.82
CA SER A 199 14.42 -18.46 0.02
C SER A 199 15.62 -17.95 -0.77
N ALA A 200 15.40 -17.63 -2.04
CA ALA A 200 16.39 -16.94 -2.85
C ALA A 200 16.43 -15.46 -2.44
N PHE A 201 17.62 -14.87 -2.40
CA PHE A 201 17.77 -13.44 -2.20
C PHE A 201 18.87 -12.87 -3.08
N VAL A 202 18.74 -11.57 -3.36
CA VAL A 202 19.69 -10.79 -4.14
C VAL A 202 19.83 -9.42 -3.50
N VAL A 203 21.06 -8.94 -3.41
CA VAL A 203 21.36 -7.57 -2.98
C VAL A 203 21.46 -6.68 -4.21
N ARG A 204 20.69 -5.60 -4.25
CA ARG A 204 20.68 -4.62 -5.34
C ARG A 204 20.74 -3.20 -4.79
N PRO A 205 21.25 -2.23 -5.57
CA PRO A 205 21.11 -0.83 -5.22
C PRO A 205 19.62 -0.47 -5.13
N ASP A 206 19.21 0.10 -4.01
CA ASP A 206 17.89 0.64 -3.82
C ASP A 206 17.64 1.76 -4.84
N SER A 207 16.57 1.61 -5.61
CA SER A 207 16.25 2.52 -6.71
C SER A 207 15.90 3.96 -6.28
N PHE A 208 15.71 4.21 -4.97
CA PHE A 208 15.30 5.50 -4.41
C PHE A 208 16.41 6.16 -3.58
N THR A 209 17.14 5.39 -2.78
CA THR A 209 18.13 5.87 -1.81
C THR A 209 19.57 5.69 -2.29
N GLY A 210 19.82 4.84 -3.30
CA GLY A 210 21.17 4.50 -3.77
C GLY A 210 21.98 3.63 -2.80
N GLY A 211 21.43 3.30 -1.61
CA GLY A 211 21.98 2.30 -0.70
C GLY A 211 21.74 0.87 -1.22
N ASN A 212 22.03 -0.16 -0.42
CA ASN A 212 21.72 -1.54 -0.79
C ASN A 212 20.37 -1.99 -0.21
N THR A 213 19.58 -2.68 -1.02
CA THR A 213 18.33 -3.33 -0.63
C THR A 213 18.43 -4.84 -0.86
N THR A 214 17.85 -5.62 0.04
CA THR A 214 17.80 -7.08 -0.10
C THR A 214 16.43 -7.47 -0.63
N LEU A 215 16.40 -8.01 -1.83
CA LEU A 215 15.22 -8.63 -2.41
C LEU A 215 15.24 -10.09 -2.00
N GLN A 216 14.15 -10.60 -1.43
CA GLN A 216 14.06 -11.98 -0.99
C GLN A 216 12.76 -12.59 -1.50
N SER A 217 12.75 -13.86 -1.87
CA SER A 217 11.55 -14.54 -2.32
C SER A 217 10.77 -15.16 -1.15
N TYR A 218 9.49 -15.46 -1.37
CA TYR A 218 8.72 -16.25 -0.41
C TYR A 218 9.37 -17.61 -0.20
N PRO A 219 9.66 -18.04 1.03
CA PRO A 219 10.38 -19.28 1.27
C PRO A 219 9.60 -20.49 0.78
N THR A 220 10.33 -21.47 0.25
CA THR A 220 9.83 -22.84 0.09
C THR A 220 10.07 -23.58 1.39
N ALA A 221 8.98 -23.96 2.04
CA ALA A 221 9.02 -24.72 3.29
C ALA A 221 9.03 -26.23 3.01
N LEU A 222 9.85 -26.96 3.75
CA LEU A 222 9.82 -28.41 3.81
C LEU A 222 10.01 -28.88 5.23
N HIS A 223 9.68 -30.14 5.46
CA HIS A 223 9.67 -30.74 6.76
C HIS A 223 10.45 -32.05 6.73
N VAL A 224 11.42 -32.20 7.62
CA VAL A 224 12.37 -33.32 7.61
C VAL A 224 12.57 -33.85 9.02
N GLN A 225 12.57 -35.16 9.18
CA GLN A 225 12.91 -35.81 10.45
C GLN A 225 14.24 -36.55 10.28
N THR A 226 15.25 -36.21 11.08
CA THR A 226 16.55 -36.87 11.04
C THR A 226 16.45 -38.31 11.54
N VAL A 227 17.31 -39.18 11.03
CA VAL A 227 17.27 -40.60 11.37
C VAL A 227 17.77 -40.80 12.81
N ASP A 228 17.16 -41.73 13.53
CA ASP A 228 17.72 -42.17 14.81
C ASP A 228 19.07 -42.85 14.56
N SER A 229 20.10 -42.41 15.28
CA SER A 229 21.41 -43.07 15.30
C SER A 229 21.34 -44.58 15.59
N GLY A 230 20.22 -45.08 16.14
CA GLY A 230 19.99 -46.49 16.45
C GLY A 230 19.16 -47.33 15.46
N VAL A 231 18.57 -46.78 14.38
CA VAL A 231 17.63 -47.56 13.54
C VAL A 231 17.83 -47.31 12.05
N GLN A 232 18.30 -48.33 11.33
CA GLN A 232 18.19 -48.40 9.88
C GLN A 232 16.75 -48.74 9.43
N SER A 233 16.27 -47.98 8.44
CA SER A 233 15.33 -48.34 7.36
C SER A 233 13.89 -47.78 7.36
N LYS A 234 13.54 -47.33 6.14
CA LYS A 234 12.26 -47.32 5.40
C LYS A 234 11.33 -46.09 5.54
N VAL A 235 11.42 -45.27 4.49
CA VAL A 235 10.57 -44.13 4.10
C VAL A 235 9.10 -44.55 3.94
N ILE A 236 8.18 -43.78 4.54
CA ILE A 236 6.73 -43.85 4.27
C ILE A 236 6.27 -42.50 3.69
N ASN A 237 5.68 -42.54 2.48
CA ASN A 237 4.99 -41.44 1.83
C ASN A 237 3.64 -41.15 2.52
N VAL A 238 3.34 -39.88 2.81
CA VAL A 238 1.98 -39.44 3.17
C VAL A 238 1.55 -38.25 2.32
N VAL A 239 0.49 -38.47 1.54
CA VAL A 239 -0.23 -37.51 0.70
C VAL A 239 -1.39 -36.91 1.51
N LEU A 240 -1.48 -35.57 1.56
CA LEU A 240 -2.59 -34.86 2.22
C LEU A 240 -3.76 -34.63 1.24
N LYS A 241 -4.93 -35.19 1.61
CA LYS A 241 -6.21 -35.09 0.90
C LYS A 241 -6.85 -33.71 1.05
N SER A 242 -7.34 -33.19 -0.07
CA SER A 242 -8.26 -32.07 -0.22
C SER A 242 -9.65 -32.33 0.40
N LEU A 243 -10.20 -31.36 1.13
CA LEU A 243 -11.61 -31.33 1.52
C LEU A 243 -12.28 -30.07 0.95
N LYS A 244 -13.17 -30.30 -0.03
CA LYS A 244 -14.13 -29.34 -0.56
C LYS A 244 -15.38 -29.36 0.35
N PHE A 245 -15.93 -28.18 0.68
CA PHE A 245 -17.30 -28.05 1.18
C PHE A 245 -18.07 -27.06 0.32
N THR A 246 -19.18 -27.55 -0.22
CA THR A 246 -20.12 -26.88 -1.13
C THR A 246 -21.20 -26.11 -0.38
N SER A 247 -21.47 -24.89 -0.86
CA SER A 247 -22.79 -24.25 -1.12
C SER A 247 -23.99 -24.62 -0.26
N LEU A 248 -24.66 -23.60 0.32
CA LEU A 248 -26.11 -23.34 0.14
C LEU A 248 -26.54 -21.97 0.72
N VAL A 249 -27.29 -21.21 -0.09
CA VAL A 249 -28.12 -20.03 0.27
C VAL A 249 -29.55 -20.53 0.54
N PRO A 250 -30.41 -19.81 1.28
CA PRO A 250 -31.44 -19.04 0.58
C PRO A 250 -31.86 -17.71 1.23
N SER A 251 -32.54 -16.92 0.40
CA SER A 251 -33.07 -15.56 0.52
C SER A 251 -34.19 -15.38 1.56
N LEU A 252 -34.32 -14.18 2.12
CA LEU A 252 -35.60 -13.65 2.62
C LEU A 252 -35.74 -12.16 2.27
N LEU A 253 -36.79 -11.85 1.50
CA LEU A 253 -37.31 -10.52 1.19
C LEU A 253 -38.52 -10.27 2.10
N VAL A 254 -38.57 -9.14 2.81
CA VAL A 254 -39.83 -8.43 3.13
C VAL A 254 -39.60 -6.92 3.23
N PHE A 255 -40.30 -6.21 2.35
CA PHE A 255 -40.92 -4.88 2.41
C PHE A 255 -40.54 -3.90 3.55
N CYS A 256 -40.26 -2.64 3.16
CA CYS A 256 -41.09 -1.51 3.60
C CYS A 256 -40.92 -0.29 2.68
N CYS A 257 -42.04 0.25 2.19
CA CYS A 257 -42.13 1.53 1.52
C CYS A 257 -43.04 2.47 2.33
N ILE A 258 -42.89 3.75 1.99
CA ILE A 258 -43.86 4.85 1.98
C ILE A 258 -43.67 5.96 3.05
N LEU A 259 -43.56 7.20 2.51
CA LEU A 259 -43.81 8.55 3.05
C LEU A 259 -42.69 9.23 3.88
N LYS A 260 -42.39 10.52 3.76
CA LYS A 260 -42.92 11.66 2.98
C LYS A 260 -41.89 12.81 3.00
N LYS A 261 -42.00 13.70 2.01
CA LYS A 261 -41.32 14.99 1.84
C LYS A 261 -41.54 15.94 3.03
N HIS A 262 -40.59 16.86 3.29
CA HIS A 262 -40.89 18.30 3.43
C HIS A 262 -39.64 19.17 3.18
N LYS A 263 -39.85 20.34 2.55
CA LYS A 263 -38.88 21.38 2.16
C LYS A 263 -39.01 22.61 3.07
N SER A 264 -37.84 23.19 3.42
CA SER A 264 -37.50 24.63 3.62
C SER A 264 -38.18 25.42 4.77
N PRO A 265 -37.74 26.63 5.22
CA PRO A 265 -36.77 27.62 4.63
C PRO A 265 -35.83 28.39 5.64
N PHE A 266 -35.10 29.39 5.09
CA PHE A 266 -34.28 30.50 5.68
C PHE A 266 -32.88 30.17 6.24
N LEU A 267 -31.74 30.68 5.74
CA LEU A 267 -31.17 32.04 5.46
C LEU A 267 -30.35 32.56 6.66
N CYS A 268 -29.02 32.63 6.52
CA CYS A 268 -28.14 33.67 7.07
C CYS A 268 -26.73 33.56 6.47
N HIS A 269 -26.22 34.70 5.98
CA HIS A 269 -24.88 34.88 5.44
C HIS A 269 -23.85 34.92 6.58
N GLY A 270 -22.72 34.24 6.40
CA GLY A 270 -21.53 34.41 7.24
C GLY A 270 -20.40 33.56 6.69
N SER A 271 -19.33 34.23 6.23
CA SER A 271 -18.19 33.71 5.46
C SER A 271 -17.49 32.48 6.07
N GLU A 272 -17.21 31.48 5.22
CA GLU A 272 -17.21 30.05 5.56
C GLU A 272 -15.99 29.30 5.01
N ILE A 273 -15.46 28.22 5.61
CA ILE A 273 -14.73 27.15 4.83
C ILE A 273 -15.57 26.92 3.58
N ILE A 274 -15.12 27.08 2.33
CA ILE A 274 -16.04 27.28 1.17
C ILE A 274 -17.37 26.55 1.38
N GLY A 275 -18.45 27.24 1.78
CA GLY A 275 -19.77 26.64 2.09
C GLY A 275 -20.03 26.01 3.49
N GLY A 276 -19.20 26.24 4.52
CA GLY A 276 -19.28 25.75 5.90
C GLY A 276 -19.16 26.79 7.03
N LYS A 277 -20.00 26.65 8.04
CA LYS A 277 -20.23 27.57 9.17
C LYS A 277 -19.18 27.51 10.28
N GLU A 278 -19.12 28.58 11.07
CA GLU A 278 -18.39 28.59 12.35
C GLU A 278 -18.89 27.46 13.26
N VAL A 279 -17.93 26.79 13.90
CA VAL A 279 -18.19 25.74 14.86
C VAL A 279 -18.66 26.37 16.16
N THR A 280 -19.71 25.83 16.78
CA THR A 280 -20.09 26.26 18.14
C THR A 280 -18.88 26.07 19.06
N ASN A 281 -18.51 27.11 19.80
CA ASN A 281 -17.26 27.13 20.56
C ASN A 281 -17.06 25.84 21.38
N HIS A 282 -15.88 25.22 21.21
CA HIS A 282 -15.46 23.94 21.82
C HIS A 282 -16.33 22.70 21.58
N SER A 283 -17.27 22.73 20.62
CA SER A 283 -18.12 21.57 20.30
C SER A 283 -17.38 20.43 19.58
N LEU A 284 -16.17 20.69 19.06
CA LEU A 284 -15.27 19.69 18.46
C LEU A 284 -13.98 19.56 19.30
N PRO A 285 -14.04 18.94 20.48
CA PRO A 285 -12.96 18.97 21.49
C PRO A 285 -11.71 18.15 21.11
N TYR A 286 -11.74 17.46 19.97
CA TYR A 286 -10.63 16.68 19.43
C TYR A 286 -9.76 17.46 18.45
N MET A 287 -10.15 18.67 18.07
CA MET A 287 -9.40 19.46 17.11
C MET A 287 -8.07 19.93 17.70
N ALA A 288 -7.01 19.75 16.92
CA ALA A 288 -5.66 20.20 17.23
C ALA A 288 -5.23 21.24 16.20
N LEU A 289 -4.74 22.39 16.66
CA LEU A 289 -4.05 23.35 15.83
C LEU A 289 -2.55 23.06 15.88
N LEU A 290 -1.94 22.78 14.72
CA LEU A 290 -0.54 22.41 14.62
C LEU A 290 0.30 23.60 14.18
N GLN A 291 1.45 23.78 14.81
CA GLN A 291 2.43 24.80 14.44
C GLN A 291 3.76 24.12 14.09
N GLY A 292 4.26 24.42 12.89
CA GLY A 292 5.59 24.00 12.44
C GLY A 292 6.28 25.10 11.64
N ALA A 293 7.52 24.82 11.21
CA ALA A 293 8.37 25.76 10.50
C ALA A 293 7.81 26.22 9.13
N LYS A 294 6.94 25.43 8.51
CA LYS A 294 6.35 25.69 7.18
C LYS A 294 4.94 26.30 7.22
N GLY A 295 4.46 26.69 8.40
CA GLY A 295 3.08 27.17 8.63
C GLY A 295 2.27 26.20 9.49
N GLY A 296 0.95 26.45 9.59
CA GLY A 296 0.06 25.65 10.44
C GLY A 296 -0.72 24.57 9.70
N CYS A 297 -0.99 23.45 10.35
CA CYS A 297 -1.92 22.41 9.90
C CYS A 297 -3.03 22.18 10.95
N GLY A 298 -4.05 21.42 10.58
CA GLY A 298 -4.97 20.79 11.53
C GLY A 298 -4.47 19.42 11.98
N GLY A 299 -5.00 18.95 13.09
CA GLY A 299 -4.77 17.62 13.62
C GLY A 299 -5.96 17.15 14.46
N ILE A 300 -5.90 15.90 14.87
CA ILE A 300 -6.98 15.22 15.58
C ILE A 300 -6.40 14.51 16.80
N LEU A 301 -6.78 14.92 18.00
CA LEU A 301 -6.46 14.18 19.21
C LEU A 301 -7.19 12.83 19.18
N ILE A 302 -6.44 11.74 19.08
CA ILE A 302 -7.00 10.37 19.02
C ILE A 302 -6.78 9.58 20.30
N ASP A 303 -5.82 10.03 21.12
CA ASP A 303 -5.47 9.51 22.44
C ASP A 303 -4.90 10.67 23.28
N PRO A 304 -4.95 10.64 24.62
CA PRO A 304 -4.35 11.71 25.44
C PRO A 304 -2.88 11.98 25.12
N SER A 305 -2.12 11.02 24.58
CA SER A 305 -0.71 11.20 24.22
C SER A 305 -0.45 11.30 22.71
N TRP A 306 -1.48 11.19 21.85
CA TRP A 306 -1.29 11.10 20.40
C TRP A 306 -2.28 11.93 19.60
N VAL A 307 -1.72 12.66 18.64
CA VAL A 307 -2.46 13.42 17.62
C VAL A 307 -2.20 12.81 16.25
N LEU A 308 -3.25 12.62 15.46
CA LEU A 308 -3.20 12.19 14.07
C LEU A 308 -3.30 13.41 13.15
N THR A 309 -2.47 13.45 12.11
CA THR A 309 -2.45 14.51 11.09
C THR A 309 -1.93 13.97 9.75
N ALA A 310 -1.71 14.84 8.77
CA ALA A 310 -1.13 14.50 7.47
C ALA A 310 0.41 14.59 7.52
N ALA A 311 1.10 13.68 6.83
CA ALA A 311 2.56 13.64 6.79
C ALA A 311 3.17 14.83 6.05
N HIS A 312 2.49 15.34 5.02
CA HIS A 312 2.97 16.50 4.27
C HIS A 312 3.08 17.77 5.12
N CYS A 313 2.41 17.82 6.27
CA CYS A 313 2.49 18.95 7.21
C CYS A 313 3.88 19.13 7.82
N ALA A 314 4.67 18.04 7.93
CA ALA A 314 6.10 17.93 8.27
C ALA A 314 6.74 18.98 9.21
N HIS A 315 7.57 18.52 10.15
CA HIS A 315 8.28 19.39 11.11
C HIS A 315 7.31 20.18 12.02
N ILE A 316 6.32 19.48 12.58
CA ILE A 316 5.44 20.07 13.59
C ILE A 316 6.19 20.11 14.91
N GLU A 317 6.25 21.29 15.52
CA GLU A 317 6.95 21.50 16.79
C GLU A 317 5.99 21.48 17.97
N ARG A 318 4.80 22.09 17.79
CA ARG A 318 3.82 22.28 18.86
C ARG A 318 2.40 21.98 18.39
N VAL A 319 1.61 21.45 19.31
CA VAL A 319 0.17 21.23 19.20
C VAL A 319 -0.53 22.12 20.21
N TYR A 320 -1.57 22.83 19.74
CA TYR A 320 -2.50 23.55 20.59
C TYR A 320 -3.85 22.82 20.61
N LEU A 321 -4.32 22.44 21.79
CA LEU A 321 -5.62 21.78 22.01
C LEU A 321 -6.58 22.72 22.73
N GLY A 322 -7.89 22.54 22.51
CA GLY A 322 -8.93 23.36 23.17
C GLY A 322 -9.07 24.77 22.60
N VAL A 323 -8.43 25.05 21.45
CA VAL A 323 -8.45 26.35 20.77
C VAL A 323 -9.71 26.48 19.91
N HIS A 324 -10.35 27.65 19.94
CA HIS A 324 -11.37 28.05 18.97
C HIS A 324 -10.87 29.15 18.03
N SER A 325 -10.29 30.22 18.58
CA SER A 325 -9.66 31.32 17.83
C SER A 325 -8.12 31.24 17.85
N ILE A 326 -7.49 31.35 16.68
CA ILE A 326 -6.01 31.37 16.54
C ILE A 326 -5.40 32.61 17.23
N ARG A 327 -6.06 33.76 17.13
CA ARG A 327 -5.61 35.00 17.78
C ARG A 327 -5.83 34.97 19.29
N ASN A 328 -6.89 34.31 19.76
CA ASN A 328 -7.21 34.19 21.18
C ASN A 328 -6.70 32.89 21.84
N ARG A 329 -5.45 32.48 21.56
CA ARG A 329 -4.83 31.27 22.14
C ARG A 329 -4.53 31.34 23.66
N LYS A 330 -4.83 32.47 24.31
CA LYS A 330 -4.57 32.69 25.74
C LYS A 330 -5.76 32.33 26.64
N GLU A 331 -6.83 31.76 26.09
CA GLU A 331 -7.92 31.20 26.90
C GLU A 331 -7.39 30.09 27.81
N GLU A 332 -7.89 30.01 29.06
CA GLU A 332 -7.51 28.98 30.04
C GLU A 332 -7.71 27.53 29.52
N SER A 333 -8.58 27.38 28.52
CA SER A 333 -8.90 26.11 27.87
C SER A 333 -7.78 25.58 26.96
N CYS A 334 -6.82 26.43 26.56
CA CYS A 334 -5.78 26.10 25.60
C CYS A 334 -4.62 25.33 26.25
N GLN A 335 -4.29 24.17 25.69
CA GLN A 335 -3.10 23.39 26.07
C GLN A 335 -2.07 23.43 24.96
N ASP A 336 -0.86 23.86 25.29
CA ASP A 336 0.25 24.06 24.37
C ASP A 336 1.37 23.06 24.66
N ILE A 337 1.54 22.09 23.76
CA ILE A 337 2.33 20.88 24.01
C ILE A 337 3.33 20.65 22.87
N LYS A 338 4.59 20.41 23.20
CA LYS A 338 5.64 20.00 22.25
C LYS A 338 5.43 18.56 21.77
N VAL A 339 5.89 18.24 20.57
CA VAL A 339 5.65 16.92 19.95
C VAL A 339 6.86 16.31 19.26
N LYS A 340 6.84 14.97 19.19
CA LYS A 340 7.70 14.18 18.30
C LYS A 340 6.90 13.68 17.10
N ASN A 341 7.50 13.71 15.92
CA ASN A 341 6.84 13.39 14.64
C ASN A 341 7.11 11.94 14.24
N PHE A 342 6.07 11.20 13.89
CA PHE A 342 6.11 9.81 13.42
C PHE A 342 5.33 9.71 12.09
N PRO A 343 5.93 10.16 10.97
CA PRO A 343 5.27 10.06 9.66
C PRO A 343 5.06 8.59 9.29
N HIS A 344 3.99 8.32 8.54
CA HIS A 344 3.76 6.98 8.01
C HIS A 344 4.96 6.55 7.15
N PRO A 345 5.56 5.37 7.39
CA PRO A 345 6.83 4.98 6.75
C PRO A 345 6.73 4.86 5.23
N CYS A 346 5.54 4.52 4.72
CA CYS A 346 5.26 4.47 3.29
C CYS A 346 4.54 5.73 2.77
N PHE A 347 4.76 6.89 3.40
CA PHE A 347 4.26 8.17 2.86
C PHE A 347 5.00 8.49 1.56
N ASP A 348 4.25 8.59 0.45
CA ASP A 348 4.77 9.02 -0.84
C ASP A 348 4.39 10.47 -1.06
N ARG A 349 5.40 11.35 -1.16
CA ARG A 349 5.17 12.78 -1.35
C ARG A 349 4.68 13.11 -2.75
N GLU A 350 5.04 12.35 -3.78
CA GLU A 350 4.64 12.64 -5.17
C GLU A 350 3.16 12.26 -5.37
N ASP A 351 2.84 11.00 -5.11
CA ASP A 351 1.49 10.44 -5.24
C ASP A 351 0.55 10.82 -4.09
N LYS A 352 1.08 11.46 -3.03
CA LYS A 352 0.37 11.76 -1.77
C LYS A 352 -0.21 10.50 -1.10
N LEU A 353 0.42 9.35 -1.33
CA LEU A 353 -0.02 8.05 -0.80
C LEU A 353 0.32 7.93 0.69
N ASN A 354 -0.60 7.37 1.48
CA ASN A 354 -0.43 7.20 2.93
C ASN A 354 -0.01 8.49 3.65
N ASP A 355 -0.61 9.61 3.26
CA ASP A 355 -0.35 10.93 3.83
C ASP A 355 -0.95 11.04 5.23
N LEU A 356 -0.30 10.38 6.18
CA LEU A 356 -0.68 10.24 7.59
C LEU A 356 0.56 10.34 8.46
N MET A 357 0.43 11.01 9.60
CA MET A 357 1.50 11.15 10.58
C MET A 357 0.91 11.15 11.98
N LEU A 358 1.59 10.46 12.89
CA LEU A 358 1.31 10.55 14.32
C LEU A 358 2.25 11.54 14.97
N LEU A 359 1.71 12.33 15.88
CA LEU A 359 2.45 13.24 16.74
C LEU A 359 2.32 12.73 18.17
N LYS A 360 3.45 12.36 18.78
CA LYS A 360 3.51 11.99 20.18
C LYS A 360 3.66 13.25 21.01
N LEU A 361 2.71 13.51 21.89
CA LEU A 361 2.79 14.62 22.83
C LEU A 361 3.89 14.34 23.87
N GLU A 362 4.75 15.33 24.16
CA GLU A 362 5.79 15.19 25.20
C GLU A 362 5.16 14.97 26.58
N THR A 363 4.01 15.63 26.82
CA THR A 363 3.18 15.44 28.01
C THR A 363 1.76 15.07 27.56
N PRO A 364 1.12 14.04 28.16
CA PRO A 364 -0.27 13.73 27.86
C PRO A 364 -1.18 14.94 28.06
N ALA A 365 -2.13 15.14 27.15
CA ALA A 365 -3.14 16.17 27.24
C ALA A 365 -4.04 15.94 28.46
N LYS A 366 -4.34 17.01 29.19
CA LYS A 366 -5.33 16.99 30.26
C LYS A 366 -6.72 16.92 29.64
N ILE A 367 -7.49 15.88 29.94
CA ILE A 367 -8.83 15.75 29.38
C ILE A 367 -9.79 16.68 30.11
N THR A 368 -10.44 17.57 29.37
CA THR A 368 -11.36 18.59 29.89
C THR A 368 -12.68 18.59 29.11
N LYS A 369 -13.56 19.56 29.34
CA LYS A 369 -14.76 19.76 28.49
C LYS A 369 -14.40 20.16 27.06
N THR A 370 -13.29 20.87 26.87
CA THR A 370 -12.85 21.44 25.59
C THR A 370 -11.75 20.62 24.91
N VAL A 371 -11.15 19.66 25.62
CA VAL A 371 -10.09 18.77 25.11
C VAL A 371 -10.47 17.32 25.38
N LYS A 372 -10.87 16.59 24.33
CA LYS A 372 -11.26 15.18 24.41
C LYS A 372 -10.86 14.44 23.14
N PRO A 373 -10.28 13.22 23.24
CA PRO A 373 -9.90 12.47 22.05
C PRO A 373 -11.12 11.96 21.26
N LEU A 374 -11.01 11.97 19.94
CA LEU A 374 -11.90 11.24 19.05
C LEU A 374 -11.38 9.82 18.89
N ARG A 375 -11.97 8.87 19.64
CA ARG A 375 -11.53 7.48 19.65
C ARG A 375 -11.64 6.86 18.25
N LEU A 376 -10.57 6.21 17.83
CA LEU A 376 -10.56 5.42 16.61
C LEU A 376 -11.39 4.14 16.78
N GLY A 377 -12.19 3.81 15.76
CA GLY A 377 -12.85 2.52 15.69
C GLY A 377 -11.83 1.39 15.48
N ASN A 378 -12.20 0.16 15.86
CA ASN A 378 -11.38 -1.02 15.55
C ASN A 378 -11.34 -1.33 14.06
N THR A 379 -12.44 -1.00 13.37
CA THR A 379 -12.58 -1.07 11.92
C THR A 379 -13.28 0.18 11.45
N VAL A 380 -12.92 0.64 10.25
CA VAL A 380 -13.58 1.77 9.59
C VAL A 380 -14.01 1.27 8.22
N LYS A 381 -15.34 1.20 8.02
CA LYS A 381 -15.90 0.85 6.71
C LYS A 381 -15.78 2.05 5.79
N GLU A 382 -15.41 1.81 4.54
CA GLU A 382 -15.43 2.86 3.52
C GLU A 382 -16.86 3.36 3.33
N PRO A 383 -17.15 4.65 3.54
CA PRO A 383 -18.48 5.19 3.31
C PRO A 383 -18.90 5.08 1.85
N ALA A 384 -20.19 4.82 1.61
CA ALA A 384 -20.73 4.79 0.27
C ALA A 384 -20.68 6.19 -0.38
N ALA A 385 -20.65 6.22 -1.71
CA ALA A 385 -20.85 7.47 -2.44
C ALA A 385 -22.17 8.13 -1.99
N LYS A 386 -22.16 9.46 -1.93
CA LYS A 386 -23.25 10.31 -1.41
C LYS A 386 -23.40 10.33 0.11
N THR A 387 -22.61 9.57 0.88
CA THR A 387 -22.56 9.74 2.34
C THR A 387 -22.11 11.15 2.69
N LYS A 388 -22.79 11.79 3.65
CA LYS A 388 -22.43 13.11 4.17
C LYS A 388 -21.43 12.97 5.31
N CYS A 389 -20.39 13.79 5.27
CA CYS A 389 -19.34 13.82 6.27
C CYS A 389 -19.08 15.26 6.71
N LEU A 390 -18.65 15.42 7.95
CA LEU A 390 -18.18 16.66 8.53
C LEU A 390 -16.67 16.78 8.30
N VAL A 391 -16.24 17.97 7.89
CA VAL A 391 -14.85 18.41 7.92
C VAL A 391 -14.75 19.64 8.79
N ALA A 392 -13.60 19.85 9.43
CA ALA A 392 -13.37 21.01 10.28
C ALA A 392 -11.91 21.46 10.25
N GLY A 393 -11.69 22.76 10.40
CA GLY A 393 -10.36 23.34 10.41
C GLY A 393 -10.36 24.87 10.42
N TRP A 394 -9.16 25.43 10.35
CA TRP A 394 -8.92 26.87 10.27
C TRP A 394 -8.37 27.25 8.90
N GLY A 395 -8.75 26.52 7.85
CA GLY A 395 -8.32 26.79 6.49
C GLY A 395 -8.86 28.10 5.93
N LYS A 396 -8.52 28.36 4.67
CA LYS A 396 -9.08 29.46 3.90
C LYS A 396 -10.58 29.24 3.68
N THR A 397 -11.33 30.32 3.87
CA THR A 397 -12.78 30.33 3.72
C THR A 397 -13.22 30.58 2.27
N ASP A 398 -12.42 31.31 1.49
CA ASP A 398 -12.71 31.54 0.07
C ASP A 398 -11.48 31.26 -0.80
N LYS A 399 -11.68 30.88 -2.07
CA LYS A 399 -10.60 30.75 -3.07
C LYS A 399 -9.74 32.03 -3.15
N SER A 400 -10.37 33.19 -2.95
CA SER A 400 -9.76 34.52 -2.95
C SER A 400 -9.22 34.99 -1.59
N ALA A 401 -9.48 34.24 -0.51
CA ALA A 401 -9.07 34.64 0.82
C ALA A 401 -7.53 34.71 0.94
N LYS A 402 -7.05 35.88 1.39
CA LYS A 402 -5.62 36.12 1.62
C LYS A 402 -5.11 35.44 2.89
N SER A 403 -5.98 35.22 3.87
CA SER A 403 -5.66 34.62 5.17
C SER A 403 -6.59 33.47 5.53
N ARG A 404 -6.15 32.66 6.49
CA ARG A 404 -6.93 31.59 7.14
C ARG A 404 -8.04 32.16 8.01
N SER A 405 -9.03 31.33 8.31
CA SER A 405 -10.03 31.65 9.34
C SER A 405 -9.36 31.79 10.70
N ASP A 406 -9.73 32.82 11.46
CA ASP A 406 -9.29 32.94 12.85
C ASP A 406 -10.00 31.93 13.74
N VAL A 407 -11.30 31.74 13.54
CA VAL A 407 -12.15 30.82 14.31
C VAL A 407 -12.24 29.46 13.64
N LEU A 408 -12.52 28.41 14.42
CA LEU A 408 -12.70 27.06 13.91
C LEU A 408 -13.99 26.97 13.08
N MET A 409 -13.86 26.45 11.87
CA MET A 409 -14.94 26.34 10.91
C MET A 409 -15.23 24.87 10.60
N SER A 410 -16.45 24.58 10.14
CA SER A 410 -16.83 23.23 9.70
C SER A 410 -17.73 23.24 8.47
N ALA A 411 -17.58 22.26 7.59
CA ALA A 411 -18.41 22.10 6.41
C ALA A 411 -18.96 20.68 6.32
N THR A 412 -20.10 20.53 5.65
CA THR A 412 -20.59 19.21 5.22
C THR A 412 -20.13 18.94 3.79
N VAL A 413 -19.35 17.88 3.63
CA VAL A 413 -18.91 17.35 2.34
C VAL A 413 -19.62 16.03 2.05
N THR A 414 -19.68 15.68 0.77
CA THR A 414 -20.34 14.48 0.29
C THR A 414 -19.31 13.57 -0.34
N VAL A 415 -19.30 12.30 0.06
CA VAL A 415 -18.38 11.29 -0.48
C VAL A 415 -18.65 11.09 -1.96
N ILE A 416 -17.57 11.15 -2.74
CA ILE A 416 -17.59 10.99 -4.19
C ILE A 416 -16.99 9.64 -4.53
N ASP A 417 -17.67 8.93 -5.43
CA ASP A 417 -17.19 7.67 -5.96
C ASP A 417 -15.74 7.79 -6.48
N ARG A 418 -14.89 6.85 -6.11
CA ARG A 418 -13.46 6.88 -6.41
C ARG A 418 -13.18 6.87 -7.91
N VAL A 419 -13.97 6.14 -8.71
CA VAL A 419 -13.80 6.12 -10.17
C VAL A 419 -14.12 7.49 -10.75
N LYS A 420 -15.19 8.13 -10.25
CA LYS A 420 -15.52 9.52 -10.62
C LYS A 420 -14.44 10.50 -10.20
N CYS A 421 -13.91 10.37 -8.98
CA CYS A 421 -12.84 11.23 -8.48
C CYS A 421 -11.55 11.09 -9.28
N ASN A 422 -11.16 9.87 -9.67
CA ASN A 422 -10.00 9.66 -10.54
C ASN A 422 -10.15 10.37 -11.89
N LYS A 423 -11.35 10.36 -12.50
CA LYS A 423 -11.60 11.09 -13.75
C LYS A 423 -11.44 12.60 -13.58
N TYR A 424 -11.90 13.14 -12.45
CA TYR A 424 -11.73 14.54 -12.10
C TYR A 424 -10.26 14.94 -12.00
N TYR A 425 -9.44 14.12 -11.37
CA TYR A 425 -7.98 14.32 -11.28
C TYR A 425 -7.21 13.88 -12.52
N ASN A 426 -7.89 13.49 -13.62
CA ASN A 426 -7.27 12.92 -14.82
C ASN A 426 -6.26 11.81 -14.51
N PHE A 427 -6.55 11.00 -13.49
CA PHE A 427 -5.69 9.91 -12.99
C PHE A 427 -4.27 10.35 -12.60
N ASN A 428 -4.06 11.64 -12.29
CA ASN A 428 -2.78 12.18 -11.87
C ASN A 428 -2.95 13.20 -10.71
N PRO A 429 -2.71 12.81 -9.45
CA PRO A 429 -2.35 11.45 -9.00
C PRO A 429 -3.54 10.48 -9.11
N VAL A 430 -3.24 9.18 -9.11
CA VAL A 430 -4.28 8.13 -9.05
C VAL A 430 -4.84 8.06 -7.63
N ILE A 431 -6.15 8.24 -7.49
CA ILE A 431 -6.85 8.11 -6.21
C ILE A 431 -7.03 6.61 -5.89
N THR A 432 -6.26 6.11 -4.93
CA THR A 432 -6.20 4.68 -4.58
C THR A 432 -7.23 4.28 -3.51
N LYS A 433 -7.22 3.00 -3.08
CA LYS A 433 -8.04 2.50 -1.98
C LYS A 433 -7.63 3.04 -0.60
N SER A 434 -6.42 3.58 -0.45
CA SER A 434 -6.00 4.27 0.79
C SER A 434 -6.41 5.74 0.81
N MET A 435 -7.20 6.18 -0.18
CA MET A 435 -7.73 7.53 -0.29
C MET A 435 -9.24 7.49 -0.43
N ILE A 436 -9.88 8.58 -0.02
CA ILE A 436 -11.30 8.83 -0.21
C ILE A 436 -11.50 10.26 -0.67
N CYS A 437 -12.44 10.48 -1.60
CA CYS A 437 -12.79 11.81 -2.06
C CYS A 437 -14.09 12.27 -1.44
N ALA A 438 -14.13 13.52 -1.00
CA ALA A 438 -15.36 14.14 -0.55
C ALA A 438 -15.33 15.64 -0.86
N GLY A 439 -16.47 16.17 -1.31
CA GLY A 439 -16.59 17.59 -1.62
C GLY A 439 -18.03 17.96 -1.90
N SER A 440 -18.23 18.94 -2.77
CA SER A 440 -19.55 19.44 -3.14
C SER A 440 -20.48 18.35 -3.69
N ASP A 441 -21.75 18.40 -3.29
CA ASP A 441 -22.83 17.58 -3.86
C ASP A 441 -23.36 18.13 -5.20
N GLY A 442 -22.75 19.19 -5.73
CA GLY A 442 -23.19 19.92 -6.93
C GLY A 442 -24.30 20.95 -6.69
N LYS A 443 -24.87 21.02 -5.48
CA LYS A 443 -25.91 22.01 -5.11
C LYS A 443 -25.37 23.11 -4.22
N LYS A 444 -24.40 22.80 -3.35
CA LYS A 444 -23.63 23.78 -2.56
C LYS A 444 -22.16 23.57 -2.80
N LYS A 445 -21.40 24.63 -3.11
CA LYS A 445 -19.94 24.56 -3.18
C LYS A 445 -19.42 24.33 -1.76
N THR A 446 -19.03 23.08 -1.45
CA THR A 446 -18.41 22.71 -0.18
C THR A 446 -17.11 21.96 -0.38
N ASP A 447 -16.05 22.35 0.30
CA ASP A 447 -14.74 21.68 0.20
C ASP A 447 -13.80 22.04 1.36
N THR A 448 -12.74 21.25 1.56
CA THR A 448 -11.61 21.63 2.41
C THR A 448 -10.62 22.48 1.62
N CYS A 449 -9.85 23.34 2.32
CA CYS A 449 -8.93 24.26 1.66
C CYS A 449 -7.58 24.38 2.37
N GLN A 450 -6.67 25.22 1.84
CA GLN A 450 -5.35 25.42 2.45
C GLN A 450 -5.49 25.85 3.91
N GLY A 451 -4.86 25.08 4.81
CA GLY A 451 -4.96 25.24 6.26
C GLY A 451 -5.94 24.29 6.96
N ASP A 452 -6.67 23.46 6.22
CA ASP A 452 -7.42 22.32 6.79
C ASP A 452 -6.62 21.01 6.72
N SER A 453 -5.48 21.00 6.03
CA SER A 453 -4.55 19.87 5.94
C SER A 453 -4.30 19.22 7.29
N GLY A 454 -4.46 17.89 7.36
CA GLY A 454 -4.33 17.13 8.60
C GLY A 454 -5.58 17.11 9.49
N GLY A 455 -6.61 17.90 9.17
CA GLY A 455 -7.91 17.91 9.85
C GLY A 455 -8.79 16.69 9.50
N PRO A 456 -9.85 16.44 10.26
CA PRO A 456 -10.65 15.22 10.16
C PRO A 456 -11.66 15.21 9.02
N LEU A 457 -11.92 14.02 8.50
CA LEU A 457 -13.13 13.66 7.78
C LEU A 457 -13.97 12.71 8.65
N VAL A 458 -15.08 13.20 9.20
CA VAL A 458 -15.96 12.45 10.11
C VAL A 458 -17.27 12.11 9.40
N CYS A 459 -17.55 10.83 9.17
CA CYS A 459 -18.80 10.37 8.55
C CYS A 459 -19.62 9.60 9.56
N ASN A 460 -20.89 9.96 9.74
CA ASN A 460 -21.79 9.34 10.73
C ASN A 460 -21.19 9.24 12.15
N GLY A 461 -20.44 10.27 12.56
CA GLY A 461 -19.77 10.32 13.87
C GLY A 461 -18.46 9.52 13.98
N VAL A 462 -18.04 8.81 12.93
CA VAL A 462 -16.79 8.02 12.90
C VAL A 462 -15.70 8.78 12.14
N LEU A 463 -14.48 8.81 12.68
CA LEU A 463 -13.32 9.33 11.96
C LEU A 463 -12.95 8.38 10.81
N VAL A 464 -13.14 8.84 9.59
CA VAL A 464 -12.94 8.04 8.37
C VAL A 464 -11.63 8.36 7.68
N GLY A 465 -11.17 9.61 7.77
CA GLY A 465 -9.99 10.05 7.05
C GLY A 465 -9.37 11.32 7.58
N VAL A 466 -8.25 11.68 6.97
CA VAL A 466 -7.45 12.86 7.29
C VAL A 466 -7.26 13.68 6.02
N THR A 467 -7.50 14.98 6.09
CA THR A 467 -7.42 15.92 4.96
C THR A 467 -6.01 15.95 4.40
N SER A 468 -5.85 15.67 3.10
CA SER A 468 -4.54 15.49 2.46
C SER A 468 -4.28 16.52 1.37
N PHE A 469 -5.00 16.46 0.24
CA PHE A 469 -4.76 17.38 -0.89
C PHE A 469 -6.03 17.69 -1.68
N GLY A 470 -5.93 18.69 -2.55
CA GLY A 470 -6.99 19.07 -3.49
C GLY A 470 -6.45 19.98 -4.60
N LYS A 471 -7.09 19.98 -5.79
CA LYS A 471 -6.75 20.93 -6.87
C LYS A 471 -7.60 22.19 -6.74
N GLY A 472 -7.07 23.18 -6.03
CA GLY A 472 -7.86 24.32 -5.58
C GLY A 472 -8.80 23.91 -4.44
N CYS A 473 -9.83 24.73 -4.19
CA CYS A 473 -10.80 24.46 -3.13
C CYS A 473 -12.20 24.83 -3.63
N GLY A 474 -13.24 24.03 -3.40
CA GLY A 474 -14.62 24.42 -3.67
C GLY A 474 -15.02 24.29 -5.14
N ASP A 475 -14.26 23.52 -5.92
CA ASP A 475 -14.61 23.14 -7.29
C ASP A 475 -15.33 21.79 -7.30
N VAL A 476 -16.54 21.75 -7.87
CA VAL A 476 -17.34 20.52 -8.01
C VAL A 476 -16.60 19.46 -8.85
N LYS A 477 -15.71 19.90 -9.75
CA LYS A 477 -14.87 19.02 -10.58
C LYS A 477 -13.55 18.63 -9.93
N PHE A 478 -13.16 19.21 -8.79
CA PHE A 478 -11.92 18.86 -8.08
C PHE A 478 -12.18 18.77 -6.58
N PRO A 479 -12.83 17.69 -6.10
CA PRO A 479 -13.12 17.55 -4.68
C PRO A 479 -11.86 17.32 -3.85
N GLY A 480 -11.89 17.69 -2.57
CA GLY A 480 -10.85 17.32 -1.61
C GLY A 480 -10.63 15.80 -1.54
N VAL A 481 -9.35 15.43 -1.37
CA VAL A 481 -8.88 14.07 -1.20
C VAL A 481 -8.32 13.91 0.21
N TYR A 482 -8.72 12.82 0.86
CA TYR A 482 -8.39 12.51 2.25
C TYR A 482 -7.70 11.14 2.30
N SER A 483 -6.71 11.01 3.16
CA SER A 483 -6.13 9.71 3.52
C SER A 483 -7.18 8.90 4.26
N PHE A 484 -7.57 7.75 3.71
CA PHE A 484 -8.59 6.87 4.29
C PHE A 484 -7.98 5.98 5.38
N LEU A 485 -8.61 5.96 6.56
CA LEU A 485 -8.21 5.13 7.70
C LEU A 485 -8.64 3.67 7.51
N SER A 486 -8.12 3.04 6.44
CA SER A 486 -8.32 1.61 6.18
C SER A 486 -7.78 0.75 7.31
N GLU A 487 -8.15 -0.53 7.33
CA GLU A 487 -7.64 -1.51 8.29
C GLU A 487 -6.11 -1.50 8.42
N LYS A 488 -5.39 -1.42 7.28
CA LYS A 488 -3.93 -1.32 7.27
C LYS A 488 -3.41 -0.07 7.99
N GLN A 489 -4.11 1.06 7.83
CA GLN A 489 -3.75 2.32 8.49
C GLN A 489 -4.04 2.26 9.99
N LEU A 490 -5.15 1.65 10.39
CA LEU A 490 -5.47 1.44 11.81
C LEU A 490 -4.44 0.52 12.49
N ILE A 491 -3.97 -0.53 11.81
CA ILE A 491 -2.90 -1.41 12.31
C ILE A 491 -1.61 -0.60 12.51
N TRP A 492 -1.20 0.20 11.52
CA TRP A 492 -0.01 1.06 11.65
C TRP A 492 -0.15 2.04 12.82
N ILE A 493 -1.30 2.70 12.97
CA ILE A 493 -1.55 3.64 14.06
C ILE A 493 -1.37 2.94 15.42
N LYS A 494 -2.04 1.79 15.61
CA LYS A 494 -1.96 1.02 16.86
C LYS A 494 -0.53 0.54 17.15
N LYS A 495 0.16 0.01 16.15
CA LYS A 495 1.56 -0.46 16.28
C LYS A 495 2.49 0.68 16.68
N THR A 496 2.33 1.85 16.08
CA THR A 496 3.15 3.03 16.37
C THR A 496 2.87 3.60 17.77
N MET A 497 1.59 3.63 18.18
CA MET A 497 1.20 4.10 19.51
C MET A 497 1.73 3.20 20.64
N ASN A 498 1.85 1.88 20.37
CA ASN A 498 2.30 0.87 21.33
C ASN A 498 3.81 0.60 21.28
N ALA A 499 4.56 1.20 20.35
CA ALA A 499 5.99 0.97 20.23
C ALA A 499 6.72 1.43 21.52
N PRO A 500 7.57 0.58 22.13
CA PRO A 500 8.36 0.98 23.29
C PRO A 500 9.26 2.17 22.94
N LYS A 501 9.55 3.03 23.92
CA LYS A 501 10.45 4.17 23.74
C LYS A 501 11.82 3.62 23.31
N ILE A 502 12.18 3.80 22.04
CA ILE A 502 13.58 3.76 21.63
C ILE A 502 14.18 5.03 22.23
N GLN A 503 14.97 4.83 23.29
CA GLN A 503 15.54 5.89 24.11
C GLN A 503 16.70 6.56 23.38
#